data_AF-A0A3D0I564-F1
#
_entry.id   AF-A0A3D0I564-F1
#
_cell.length_a   1.000
_cell.length_b   1.000
_cell.length_c   1.000
_cell.angle_alpha   90.00
_cell.angle_beta   90.00
_cell.angle_gamma   90.00
#
_symmetry.space_group_name_H-M   'P 1'
#
loop_
_entity.id
_entity.type
_entity.pdbx_description
1 polymer ?
#
loop_
_entity_poly.entity_id
_entity_poly.type
_entity_poly.pdbx_seq_one_letter_code
_entity_poly.pdbx_strand_id
1 'polypeptide(L)'
;MRGRGSRTSSLALGRRSALRAPAAPGFGPAAKRQPTADRFAARASERAGTRGTFSVNQEPASFVVCGGGEAKWHRLQTRSPGPLALPIATCARIFGSRAYREIFAGIRAYCMFLGYPRSGHSLVGSLLDAHPHAIIAHELHALRYVRYGFSRDQLFWLLLENSRDFSRQGRVWTGYSYLVPGQWQGRFSDLRVIGDKRGGTSVRELRRRPWLLEELRARVALPLKFIHVVRNPYDNIATMHVKNSKGRPLEVAFDHYLGMAHGVLELKQKLPEDDMVDLRHEDLVADPQTRLQALCHFLGLEPETDYLNACASIVFRSPHRTRKDVQWSPELLARAEREFSALPFLSGYSFDA
;
A
#
# COMPACT_ATOMS: atom_id res chain seq x y z
N MET A 1 -45.32 -60.65 3.32
CA MET A 1 -46.80 -60.69 3.24
C MET A 1 -47.31 -59.29 3.55
N ARG A 2 -47.83 -58.56 2.54
CA ARG A 2 -49.25 -58.16 2.34
C ARG A 2 -49.80 -57.28 3.50
N GLY A 3 -50.43 -56.12 3.30
CA GLY A 3 -51.00 -55.44 2.12
C GLY A 3 -51.14 -53.93 2.42
N ARG A 4 -51.26 -53.01 1.44
CA ARG A 4 -52.25 -52.75 0.36
C ARG A 4 -53.30 -51.68 0.74
N GLY A 5 -53.48 -50.74 -0.19
CA GLY A 5 -54.60 -49.79 -0.33
C GLY A 5 -54.06 -48.38 -0.60
N SER A 6 -53.83 -47.84 -1.81
CA SER A 6 -54.48 -47.83 -3.14
C SER A 6 -55.82 -47.09 -3.23
N ARG A 7 -55.82 -45.93 -3.90
CA ARG A 7 -56.75 -45.39 -4.94
C ARG A 7 -56.27 -43.95 -5.29
N THR A 8 -55.70 -43.62 -6.45
CA THR A 8 -56.26 -43.34 -7.81
C THR A 8 -57.49 -42.41 -7.76
N SER A 9 -57.56 -41.25 -8.43
CA SER A 9 -57.55 -40.98 -9.89
C SER A 9 -57.53 -39.44 -10.13
N SER A 10 -56.67 -38.84 -10.97
CA SER A 10 -56.68 -38.70 -12.45
C SER A 10 -57.53 -37.55 -13.05
N LEU A 11 -56.83 -36.69 -13.82
CA LEU A 11 -57.20 -35.98 -15.07
C LEU A 11 -58.21 -34.81 -15.03
N ALA A 12 -57.79 -33.62 -15.50
CA ALA A 12 -58.04 -33.18 -16.89
C ALA A 12 -57.52 -31.75 -17.19
N LEU A 13 -57.04 -31.57 -18.42
CA LEU A 13 -56.61 -30.33 -19.07
C LEU A 13 -57.75 -29.34 -19.33
N GLY A 14 -57.44 -28.03 -19.38
CA GLY A 14 -58.24 -27.00 -20.03
C GLY A 14 -57.38 -25.80 -20.47
N ARG A 15 -57.41 -25.49 -21.77
CA ARG A 15 -56.63 -24.43 -22.47
C ARG A 15 -57.57 -23.31 -22.96
N ARG A 16 -57.00 -22.11 -23.16
CA ARG A 16 -57.50 -20.89 -23.86
C ARG A 16 -58.47 -20.02 -23.01
N SER A 17 -58.46 -18.69 -23.04
CA SER A 17 -58.22 -17.74 -24.15
C SER A 17 -57.87 -16.32 -23.67
N ALA A 18 -57.30 -15.54 -24.59
CA ALA A 18 -56.78 -14.18 -24.47
C ALA A 18 -57.84 -13.08 -24.32
N LEU A 19 -57.45 -11.95 -23.72
CA LEU A 19 -57.98 -10.61 -24.00
C LEU A 19 -56.87 -9.54 -23.90
N ARG A 20 -56.99 -8.53 -24.76
CA ARG A 20 -56.00 -7.54 -25.21
C ARG A 20 -55.72 -6.39 -24.22
N ALA A 21 -54.59 -5.71 -24.48
CA ALA A 21 -54.05 -4.47 -23.90
C ALA A 21 -54.89 -3.19 -24.13
N PRO A 22 -54.50 -2.05 -23.49
CA PRO A 22 -53.68 -1.03 -24.16
C PRO A 22 -52.48 -0.57 -23.29
N ALA A 23 -51.24 -0.50 -23.81
CA ALA A 23 -50.57 0.60 -24.53
C ALA A 23 -50.01 1.73 -23.63
N ALA A 24 -48.70 1.96 -23.77
CA ALA A 24 -47.81 2.84 -23.00
C ALA A 24 -47.91 4.35 -23.38
N PRO A 25 -47.12 5.25 -22.75
CA PRO A 25 -45.76 5.54 -23.25
C PRO A 25 -44.74 5.67 -22.10
N GLY A 26 -43.42 5.54 -22.25
CA GLY A 26 -42.54 5.60 -23.40
C GLY A 26 -41.25 6.29 -22.93
N PHE A 27 -40.22 5.51 -22.61
CA PHE A 27 -38.86 6.02 -22.34
C PHE A 27 -38.15 6.28 -23.67
N GLY A 28 -37.67 7.51 -23.86
CA GLY A 28 -36.76 7.91 -24.94
C GLY A 28 -35.43 8.44 -24.38
N PRO A 29 -34.29 8.26 -25.08
CA PRO A 29 -32.96 8.54 -24.56
C PRO A 29 -32.59 10.02 -24.67
N ALA A 30 -32.02 10.59 -23.59
CA ALA A 30 -31.52 11.96 -23.59
C ALA A 30 -30.18 12.07 -24.35
N ALA A 31 -30.18 12.91 -25.39
CA ALA A 31 -29.03 13.19 -26.24
C ALA A 31 -27.99 14.10 -25.56
N LYS A 32 -26.72 13.79 -25.81
CA LYS A 32 -25.53 14.59 -25.45
C LYS A 32 -25.56 15.93 -26.19
N ARG A 33 -25.36 17.05 -25.49
CA ARG A 33 -25.03 18.35 -26.09
C ARG A 33 -23.53 18.63 -25.91
N GLN A 34 -22.83 18.80 -27.03
CA GLN A 34 -21.50 19.41 -27.12
C GLN A 34 -21.64 20.93 -27.23
N PRO A 35 -20.74 21.74 -26.63
CA PRO A 35 -20.74 23.18 -26.81
C PRO A 35 -19.99 23.58 -28.10
N THR A 36 -20.59 24.51 -28.85
CA THR A 36 -20.02 25.13 -30.04
C THR A 36 -19.04 26.26 -29.66
N ALA A 37 -17.91 26.28 -30.36
CA ALA A 37 -16.95 27.37 -30.38
C ALA A 37 -17.47 28.58 -31.19
N ASP A 38 -16.76 29.69 -31.04
CA ASP A 38 -16.81 30.96 -31.78
C ASP A 38 -17.65 32.10 -31.20
N ARG A 39 -16.94 33.06 -30.59
CA ARG A 39 -16.90 34.45 -31.07
C ARG A 39 -15.64 35.19 -30.59
N PHE A 40 -14.85 35.61 -31.59
CA PHE A 40 -13.76 36.60 -31.61
C PHE A 40 -14.10 37.87 -30.80
N ALA A 41 -13.23 38.36 -29.91
CA ALA A 41 -12.03 39.22 -30.13
C ALA A 41 -12.32 40.73 -30.07
N ALA A 42 -11.64 41.44 -29.15
CA ALA A 42 -11.28 42.85 -29.29
C ALA A 42 -10.20 43.29 -28.27
N ARG A 43 -9.02 43.68 -28.82
CA ARG A 43 -8.07 44.78 -28.45
C ARG A 43 -7.53 44.84 -27.00
N ALA A 44 -6.22 44.71 -26.72
CA ALA A 44 -5.06 45.63 -26.99
C ALA A 44 -5.34 47.08 -26.52
N SER A 45 -4.54 47.82 -25.75
CA SER A 45 -3.13 47.83 -25.30
C SER A 45 -3.06 48.73 -24.03
N GLU A 46 -2.07 48.68 -23.13
CA GLU A 46 -0.87 49.54 -23.17
C GLU A 46 0.05 49.33 -21.94
N ARG A 47 1.36 49.37 -22.25
CA ARG A 47 2.52 49.98 -21.54
C ARG A 47 3.01 49.50 -20.15
N ALA A 48 4.20 48.90 -20.23
CA ALA A 48 5.49 49.36 -19.68
C ALA A 48 5.80 49.25 -18.17
N GLY A 49 6.73 48.34 -17.87
CA GLY A 49 7.98 48.63 -17.15
C GLY A 49 7.97 48.62 -15.62
N THR A 50 8.59 47.59 -14.99
CA THR A 50 9.77 47.70 -14.11
C THR A 50 10.05 46.38 -13.36
N ARG A 51 11.26 46.33 -12.80
CA ARG A 51 12.06 45.20 -12.30
C ARG A 51 11.41 44.35 -11.19
N GLY A 52 11.71 43.05 -11.22
CA GLY A 52 12.28 42.32 -10.08
C GLY A 52 11.31 41.77 -9.03
N THR A 53 11.11 40.44 -9.04
CA THR A 53 11.11 39.47 -7.92
C THR A 53 10.22 38.28 -8.32
N PHE A 54 10.82 37.11 -8.57
CA PHE A 54 10.06 35.88 -8.84
C PHE A 54 9.79 35.17 -7.50
N SER A 55 8.61 35.43 -6.94
CA SER A 55 7.94 34.53 -5.99
C SER A 55 6.94 33.70 -6.81
N VAL A 56 7.02 32.37 -6.73
CA VAL A 56 6.04 31.48 -7.38
C VAL A 56 5.28 30.75 -6.28
N ASN A 57 4.26 31.44 -5.75
CA ASN A 57 3.10 30.80 -5.14
C ASN A 57 2.00 30.75 -6.21
N GLN A 58 1.62 29.55 -6.64
CA GLN A 58 0.32 29.33 -7.28
C GLN A 58 -0.28 28.04 -6.72
N GLU A 59 -1.40 28.20 -6.01
CA GLU A 59 -2.33 27.12 -5.69
C GLU A 59 -2.94 26.54 -6.98
N PRO A 60 -3.24 25.24 -7.05
CA PRO A 60 -4.15 24.73 -8.07
C PRO A 60 -5.56 24.50 -7.51
N ALA A 61 -6.50 24.94 -8.33
CA ALA A 61 -7.94 24.81 -8.20
C ALA A 61 -8.43 23.38 -7.96
N SER A 62 -9.54 23.31 -7.23
CA SER A 62 -10.34 22.12 -6.97
C SER A 62 -10.82 21.44 -8.25
N PHE A 63 -10.53 20.15 -8.39
CA PHE A 63 -11.13 19.29 -9.41
C PHE A 63 -11.83 18.11 -8.74
N VAL A 64 -13.14 18.05 -8.90
CA VAL A 64 -14.00 16.92 -8.53
C VAL A 64 -13.75 15.80 -9.53
N VAL A 65 -13.31 14.63 -9.07
CA VAL A 65 -13.22 13.42 -9.90
C VAL A 65 -14.23 12.39 -9.39
N CYS A 66 -15.31 12.24 -10.15
CA CYS A 66 -16.27 11.14 -10.04
C CYS A 66 -15.62 9.80 -10.43
N GLY A 67 -16.01 8.75 -9.71
CA GLY A 67 -15.33 7.44 -9.65
C GLY A 67 -15.32 6.59 -10.92
N GLY A 68 -14.41 5.60 -10.90
CA GLY A 68 -14.30 4.56 -11.92
C GLY A 68 -12.85 4.16 -12.27
N GLY A 69 -11.99 3.91 -11.28
CA GLY A 69 -10.55 3.67 -11.53
C GLY A 69 -9.93 2.39 -10.95
N GLU A 70 -10.66 1.58 -10.16
CA GLU A 70 -10.04 0.52 -9.35
C GLU A 70 -9.61 -0.74 -10.14
N ALA A 71 -10.18 -1.02 -11.31
CA ALA A 71 -9.96 -2.30 -12.00
C ALA A 71 -8.77 -2.34 -12.99
N LYS A 72 -8.17 -1.21 -13.37
CA LYS A 72 -7.09 -1.17 -14.38
C LYS A 72 -5.69 -1.40 -13.81
N TRP A 73 -5.44 -1.06 -12.54
CA TRP A 73 -4.07 -0.96 -12.01
C TRP A 73 -3.48 -2.27 -11.47
N HIS A 74 -4.30 -3.21 -10.98
CA HIS A 74 -3.82 -4.56 -10.66
C HIS A 74 -3.22 -5.29 -11.88
N ARG A 75 -3.56 -4.86 -13.10
CA ARG A 75 -3.08 -5.46 -14.36
C ARG A 75 -1.75 -4.90 -14.86
N LEU A 76 -1.32 -3.74 -14.35
CA LEU A 76 -0.05 -3.11 -14.75
C LEU A 76 1.13 -3.49 -13.83
N GLN A 77 0.87 -3.87 -12.57
CA GLN A 77 1.91 -4.43 -11.69
C GLN A 77 2.15 -5.94 -11.92
N THR A 78 1.26 -6.62 -12.64
CA THR A 78 1.36 -8.07 -12.96
C THR A 78 1.90 -8.35 -14.35
N ARG A 79 2.06 -7.34 -15.22
CA ARG A 79 2.77 -7.48 -16.49
C ARG A 79 4.23 -7.08 -16.30
N SER A 80 5.12 -8.07 -16.37
CA SER A 80 6.53 -7.82 -16.68
C SER A 80 6.61 -6.87 -17.88
N PRO A 81 7.36 -5.76 -17.80
CA PRO A 81 7.72 -5.06 -19.01
C PRO A 81 8.42 -6.07 -19.92
N GLY A 82 7.99 -6.17 -21.18
CA GLY A 82 8.71 -6.96 -22.16
C GLY A 82 10.16 -6.45 -22.30
N PRO A 83 11.10 -7.29 -22.75
CA PRO A 83 12.55 -6.98 -22.75
C PRO A 83 12.95 -5.71 -23.52
N LEU A 84 12.05 -5.14 -24.33
CA LEU A 84 12.30 -3.97 -25.18
C LEU A 84 11.84 -2.61 -24.60
N ALA A 85 11.15 -2.57 -23.45
CA ALA A 85 10.80 -1.30 -22.78
C ALA A 85 11.93 -0.76 -21.87
N LEU A 86 13.07 -1.44 -21.84
CA LEU A 86 14.23 -1.08 -21.02
C LEU A 86 15.06 0.13 -21.52
N PRO A 87 15.32 0.39 -22.81
CA PRO A 87 16.47 1.23 -23.18
C PRO A 87 16.38 2.71 -22.74
N ILE A 88 15.27 3.39 -23.02
CA ILE A 88 15.15 4.84 -22.75
C ILE A 88 14.98 5.10 -21.24
N ALA A 89 14.19 4.27 -20.56
CA ALA A 89 14.05 4.33 -19.11
C ALA A 89 15.37 3.97 -18.40
N THR A 90 16.22 3.12 -19.00
CA THR A 90 17.54 2.78 -18.46
C THR A 90 18.53 3.94 -18.60
N CYS A 91 18.51 4.70 -19.70
CA CYS A 91 19.35 5.90 -19.83
C CYS A 91 19.01 6.96 -18.78
N ALA A 92 17.73 7.35 -18.63
CA ALA A 92 17.32 8.31 -17.60
C ALA A 92 17.67 7.84 -16.18
N ARG A 93 17.59 6.53 -15.92
CA ARG A 93 18.03 5.92 -14.65
C ARG A 93 19.54 5.97 -14.46
N ILE A 94 20.33 5.74 -15.51
CA ILE A 94 21.80 5.85 -15.45
C ILE A 94 22.20 7.32 -15.20
N PHE A 95 21.63 8.27 -15.95
CA PHE A 95 21.93 9.70 -15.78
C PHE A 95 21.48 10.23 -14.42
N GLY A 96 20.25 9.90 -13.99
CA GLY A 96 19.75 10.25 -12.66
C GLY A 96 20.61 9.67 -11.53
N SER A 97 21.01 8.40 -11.63
CA SER A 97 21.89 7.79 -10.64
C SER A 97 23.27 8.46 -10.54
N ARG A 98 23.85 8.89 -11.68
CA ARG A 98 25.13 9.62 -11.69
C ARG A 98 25.02 11.01 -11.09
N ALA A 99 23.94 11.73 -11.38
CA ALA A 99 23.72 13.08 -10.85
C ALA A 99 23.52 13.10 -9.32
N TYR A 100 23.01 12.01 -8.74
CA TYR A 100 22.72 11.89 -7.32
C TYR A 100 23.77 11.07 -6.55
N ARG A 101 24.88 10.69 -7.19
CA ARG A 101 25.90 9.83 -6.59
C ARG A 101 26.45 10.39 -5.27
N GLU A 102 26.77 11.68 -5.23
CA GLU A 102 27.27 12.34 -4.02
C GLU A 102 26.21 12.36 -2.90
N ILE A 103 24.95 12.57 -3.25
CA ILE A 103 23.83 12.50 -2.29
C ILE A 103 23.71 11.07 -1.73
N PHE A 104 23.81 10.05 -2.58
CA PHE A 104 23.71 8.65 -2.19
C PHE A 104 24.89 8.14 -1.36
N ALA A 105 26.04 8.79 -1.45
CA ALA A 105 27.18 8.55 -0.56
C ALA A 105 26.91 9.04 0.88
N GLY A 106 26.01 10.01 1.06
CA GLY A 106 25.57 10.54 2.36
C GLY A 106 24.64 9.62 3.16
N ILE A 107 24.06 8.61 2.51
CA ILE A 107 23.11 7.67 3.12
C ILE A 107 23.84 6.76 4.12
N ARG A 108 23.20 6.51 5.25
CA ARG A 108 23.73 5.80 6.41
C ARG A 108 23.02 4.49 6.71
N ALA A 109 21.75 4.33 6.32
CA ALA A 109 21.02 3.08 6.51
C ALA A 109 20.02 2.82 5.37
N TYR A 110 19.74 1.54 5.15
CA TYR A 110 18.69 1.09 4.26
C TYR A 110 17.53 0.48 5.04
N CYS A 111 16.32 1.01 4.85
CA CYS A 111 15.12 0.55 5.55
C CYS A 111 14.28 -0.40 4.68
N MET A 112 13.88 -1.55 5.21
CA MET A 112 12.97 -2.47 4.54
C MET A 112 11.86 -2.93 5.46
N PHE A 113 10.64 -2.99 4.94
CA PHE A 113 9.53 -3.56 5.69
C PHE A 113 9.45 -5.07 5.47
N LEU A 114 9.20 -5.80 6.56
CA LEU A 114 8.87 -7.23 6.57
C LEU A 114 7.53 -7.41 7.30
N GLY A 115 6.71 -8.36 6.88
CA GLY A 115 5.42 -8.61 7.53
C GLY A 115 4.38 -9.14 6.57
N TYR A 116 3.14 -8.78 6.83
CA TYR A 116 1.96 -9.25 6.11
C TYR A 116 1.08 -8.07 5.67
N PRO A 117 0.16 -8.27 4.71
CA PRO A 117 -0.81 -7.25 4.31
C PRO A 117 -1.69 -6.81 5.48
N ARG A 118 -2.22 -5.59 5.38
CA ARG A 118 -3.27 -5.05 6.26
C ARG A 118 -2.85 -4.76 7.72
N SER A 119 -1.56 -4.75 8.03
CA SER A 119 -1.03 -4.38 9.35
C SER A 119 -0.75 -2.89 9.57
N GLY A 120 -0.80 -2.07 8.52
CA GLY A 120 -0.51 -0.62 8.63
C GLY A 120 0.82 -0.17 8.00
N HIS A 121 1.54 -1.06 7.32
CA HIS A 121 2.80 -0.73 6.63
C HIS A 121 2.73 0.53 5.75
N SER A 122 1.63 0.77 5.03
CA SER A 122 1.47 1.95 4.18
C SER A 122 1.45 3.26 4.97
N LEU A 123 0.83 3.26 6.16
CA LEU A 123 0.83 4.40 7.07
C LEU A 123 2.25 4.65 7.55
N VAL A 124 2.86 3.66 8.20
CA VAL A 124 4.21 3.78 8.79
C VAL A 124 5.25 4.20 7.76
N GLY A 125 5.25 3.57 6.58
CA GLY A 125 6.17 3.96 5.50
C GLY A 125 5.96 5.41 5.04
N SER A 126 4.73 5.91 5.05
CA SER A 126 4.44 7.30 4.68
C SER A 126 4.78 8.31 5.79
N LEU A 127 4.63 7.93 7.06
CA LEU A 127 5.09 8.75 8.19
C LEU A 127 6.61 8.89 8.17
N LEU A 128 7.35 7.81 7.92
CA LEU A 128 8.81 7.85 7.83
C LEU A 128 9.29 8.65 6.61
N ASP A 129 8.66 8.49 5.45
CA ASP A 129 8.96 9.26 4.23
C ASP A 129 8.65 10.77 4.40
N ALA A 130 7.90 11.15 5.43
CA ALA A 130 7.64 12.56 5.74
C ALA A 130 8.82 13.25 6.46
N HIS A 131 9.83 12.49 6.90
CA HIS A 131 11.00 13.03 7.58
C HIS A 131 11.94 13.74 6.59
N PRO A 132 12.57 14.88 6.95
CA PRO A 132 13.50 15.60 6.08
C PRO A 132 14.70 14.80 5.58
N HIS A 133 15.02 13.68 6.22
CA HIS A 133 16.26 12.91 6.02
C HIS A 133 15.99 11.48 5.56
N ALA A 134 14.75 11.15 5.18
CA ALA A 134 14.36 9.81 4.79
C ALA A 134 13.58 9.79 3.48
N ILE A 135 13.79 8.74 2.71
CA ILE A 135 12.95 8.38 1.57
C ILE A 135 12.52 6.93 1.72
N ILE A 136 11.23 6.69 1.89
CA ILE A 136 10.66 5.35 1.98
C ILE A 136 9.68 5.15 0.81
N ALA A 137 10.16 4.43 -0.20
CA ALA A 137 9.39 4.12 -1.40
C ALA A 137 8.15 3.28 -1.06
N HIS A 138 7.06 3.54 -1.78
CA HIS A 138 5.82 2.80 -1.63
C HIS A 138 5.74 1.68 -2.67
N GLU A 139 6.09 0.48 -2.23
CA GLU A 139 5.87 -0.75 -2.99
C GLU A 139 6.63 -0.82 -4.33
N LEU A 140 7.90 -0.38 -4.35
CA LEU A 140 8.77 -0.50 -5.53
C LEU A 140 9.13 -1.96 -5.84
N HIS A 141 9.25 -2.80 -4.80
CA HIS A 141 9.82 -4.16 -4.84
C HIS A 141 11.32 -4.13 -5.08
N ALA A 142 12.06 -3.45 -4.21
CA ALA A 142 13.53 -3.30 -4.31
C ALA A 142 14.29 -4.61 -4.59
N LEU A 143 13.90 -5.71 -3.92
CA LEU A 143 14.49 -7.03 -4.09
C LEU A 143 14.46 -7.54 -5.54
N ARG A 144 13.46 -7.13 -6.33
CA ARG A 144 13.38 -7.44 -7.76
C ARG A 144 14.57 -6.85 -8.51
N TYR A 145 14.94 -5.61 -8.23
CA TYR A 145 16.02 -4.90 -8.91
C TYR A 145 17.39 -5.39 -8.45
N VAL A 146 17.54 -5.72 -7.16
CA VAL A 146 18.74 -6.39 -6.63
C VAL A 146 19.00 -7.68 -7.41
N ARG A 147 17.97 -8.54 -7.54
CA ARG A 147 18.03 -9.80 -8.29
C ARG A 147 18.37 -9.61 -9.78
N TYR A 148 18.01 -8.48 -10.37
CA TYR A 148 18.34 -8.16 -11.76
C TYR A 148 19.68 -7.43 -11.93
N GLY A 149 20.51 -7.36 -10.89
CA GLY A 149 21.86 -6.81 -11.01
C GLY A 149 21.95 -5.27 -11.03
N PHE A 150 20.88 -4.56 -10.65
CA PHE A 150 20.92 -3.09 -10.59
C PHE A 150 21.90 -2.61 -9.52
N SER A 151 22.79 -1.67 -9.87
CA SER A 151 23.74 -1.08 -8.92
C SER A 151 23.03 -0.38 -7.76
N ARG A 152 23.78 -0.12 -6.68
CA ARG A 152 23.32 0.65 -5.51
C ARG A 152 22.65 1.97 -5.93
N ASP A 153 23.32 2.78 -6.73
CA ASP A 153 22.84 4.11 -7.11
C ASP A 153 21.62 4.04 -8.02
N GLN A 154 21.53 3.03 -8.90
CA GLN A 154 20.33 2.80 -9.69
C GLN A 154 19.15 2.38 -8.81
N LEU A 155 19.37 1.51 -7.82
CA LEU A 155 18.34 1.12 -6.86
C LEU A 155 17.86 2.33 -6.06
N PHE A 156 18.78 3.14 -5.53
CA PHE A 156 18.43 4.32 -4.74
C PHE A 156 17.71 5.38 -5.56
N TRP A 157 18.14 5.59 -6.80
CA TRP A 157 17.42 6.45 -7.75
C TRP A 157 15.98 5.98 -7.97
N LEU A 158 15.76 4.68 -8.18
CA LEU A 158 14.42 4.13 -8.37
C LEU A 158 13.52 4.29 -7.14
N LEU A 159 14.09 4.19 -5.94
CA LEU A 159 13.37 4.40 -4.68
C LEU A 159 12.95 5.87 -4.53
N LEU A 160 13.86 6.80 -4.82
CA LEU A 160 13.59 8.24 -4.80
C LEU A 160 12.50 8.62 -5.80
N GLU A 161 12.61 8.19 -7.05
CA GLU A 161 11.60 8.51 -8.06
C GLU A 161 10.25 7.87 -7.74
N ASN A 162 10.23 6.65 -7.18
CA ASN A 162 8.98 6.04 -6.73
C ASN A 162 8.30 6.86 -5.62
N SER A 163 9.05 7.34 -4.61
CA SER A 163 8.49 8.19 -3.56
C SER A 163 7.96 9.52 -4.12
N ARG A 164 8.73 10.18 -5.00
CA ARG A 164 8.31 11.40 -5.73
C ARG A 164 7.02 11.20 -6.50
N ASP A 165 6.93 10.13 -7.27
CA ASP A 165 5.74 9.82 -8.08
C ASP A 165 4.52 9.55 -7.22
N PHE A 166 4.68 8.84 -6.10
CA PHE A 166 3.57 8.61 -5.16
C PHE A 166 3.10 9.91 -4.50
N SER A 167 4.02 10.82 -4.16
CA SER A 167 3.70 12.15 -3.65
C SER A 167 2.99 13.04 -4.67
N ARG A 168 3.44 13.06 -5.94
CA ARG A 168 2.77 13.79 -7.04
C ARG A 168 1.33 13.30 -7.26
N GLN A 169 1.05 12.04 -6.93
CA GLN A 169 -0.28 11.43 -7.03
C GLN A 169 -1.14 11.63 -5.76
N GLY A 170 -0.68 12.44 -4.80
CA GLY A 170 -1.42 12.74 -3.56
C GLY A 170 -1.40 11.62 -2.51
N ARG A 171 -0.53 10.62 -2.66
CA ARG A 171 -0.33 9.51 -1.71
C ARG A 171 -1.59 8.76 -1.30
N VAL A 172 -2.51 8.58 -2.25
CA VAL A 172 -3.73 7.79 -2.03
C VAL A 172 -3.45 6.32 -2.29
N TRP A 173 -3.75 5.47 -1.31
CA TRP A 173 -3.62 4.02 -1.46
C TRP A 173 -4.77 3.27 -0.80
N THR A 174 -5.42 2.37 -1.54
CA THR A 174 -6.57 1.58 -1.08
C THR A 174 -7.71 2.41 -0.48
N GLY A 175 -7.92 3.64 -1.00
CA GLY A 175 -8.98 4.56 -0.56
C GLY A 175 -8.60 5.49 0.59
N TYR A 176 -7.36 5.45 1.07
CA TYR A 176 -6.87 6.33 2.15
C TYR A 176 -5.78 7.27 1.64
N SER A 177 -5.84 8.54 2.03
CA SER A 177 -4.73 9.47 1.86
C SER A 177 -3.69 9.24 2.95
N TYR A 178 -2.42 9.15 2.54
CA TYR A 178 -1.27 9.08 3.44
C TYR A 178 -0.38 10.32 3.33
N LEU A 179 -0.93 11.42 2.80
CA LEU A 179 -0.25 12.71 2.73
C LEU A 179 -0.11 13.27 4.15
N VAL A 180 1.12 13.60 4.56
CA VAL A 180 1.40 14.32 5.80
C VAL A 180 1.57 15.81 5.45
N PRO A 181 0.64 16.69 5.89
CA PRO A 181 0.66 18.10 5.48
C PRO A 181 1.95 18.82 5.88
N GLY A 182 2.49 19.62 4.96
CA GLY A 182 3.68 20.45 5.22
C GLY A 182 5.00 19.70 5.33
N GLN A 183 5.02 18.37 5.16
CA GLN A 183 6.21 17.55 5.39
C GLN A 183 6.91 17.12 4.08
N TRP A 184 7.91 16.25 4.20
CA TRP A 184 8.94 16.05 3.18
C TRP A 184 8.66 14.96 2.16
N GLN A 185 7.54 14.24 2.22
CA GLN A 185 7.26 13.07 1.37
C GLN A 185 7.64 13.25 -0.11
N GLY A 186 8.60 12.45 -0.61
CA GLY A 186 9.16 12.56 -1.97
C GLY A 186 10.23 13.66 -2.16
N ARG A 187 10.65 14.31 -1.09
CA ARG A 187 11.67 15.36 -0.99
C ARG A 187 12.56 15.08 0.21
N PHE A 188 13.68 15.79 0.32
CA PHE A 188 14.60 15.69 1.45
C PHE A 188 15.43 16.98 1.54
N SER A 189 15.94 17.30 2.72
CA SER A 189 16.99 18.31 2.93
C SER A 189 18.37 17.67 2.87
N ASP A 190 18.55 16.55 3.56
CA ASP A 190 19.79 15.79 3.66
C ASP A 190 19.48 14.30 3.80
N LEU A 191 19.66 13.54 2.71
CA LEU A 191 19.18 12.15 2.65
C LEU A 191 20.11 11.20 3.42
N ARG A 192 19.63 10.70 4.57
CA ARG A 192 20.35 9.77 5.45
C ARG A 192 19.82 8.34 5.41
N VAL A 193 18.52 8.17 5.19
CA VAL A 193 17.87 6.85 5.14
C VAL A 193 17.11 6.69 3.84
N ILE A 194 17.26 5.54 3.19
CA ILE A 194 16.46 5.19 2.01
C ILE A 194 15.90 3.78 2.13
N GLY A 195 14.71 3.52 1.61
CA GLY A 195 14.09 2.22 1.83
C GLY A 195 12.89 1.90 0.96
N ASP A 196 12.41 0.66 1.07
CA ASP A 196 11.22 0.17 0.37
C ASP A 196 10.21 -0.44 1.35
N LYS A 197 8.99 0.08 1.31
CA LYS A 197 7.84 -0.51 1.99
C LYS A 197 7.17 -1.51 1.06
N ARG A 198 7.47 -2.80 1.23
CA ARG A 198 6.73 -3.91 0.56
C ARG A 198 6.68 -5.19 1.41
N GLY A 199 6.37 -5.05 2.71
CA GLY A 199 6.31 -6.11 3.73
C GLY A 199 6.08 -7.55 3.24
N GLY A 200 4.83 -7.88 2.88
CA GLY A 200 4.46 -9.25 2.51
C GLY A 200 5.15 -9.80 1.26
N THR A 201 5.48 -8.96 0.28
CA THR A 201 6.22 -9.45 -0.89
C THR A 201 7.70 -9.66 -0.55
N SER A 202 8.29 -8.79 0.27
CA SER A 202 9.67 -8.94 0.74
C SER A 202 9.87 -10.25 1.49
N VAL A 203 9.00 -10.57 2.46
CA VAL A 203 9.04 -11.85 3.18
C VAL A 203 8.97 -13.03 2.21
N ARG A 204 8.01 -13.03 1.29
CA ARG A 204 7.85 -14.12 0.32
C ARG A 204 9.06 -14.29 -0.58
N GLU A 205 9.65 -13.21 -1.07
CA GLU A 205 10.82 -13.28 -1.95
C GLU A 205 12.05 -13.79 -1.20
N LEU A 206 12.27 -13.33 0.04
CA LEU A 206 13.39 -13.78 0.87
C LEU A 206 13.26 -15.24 1.30
N ARG A 207 12.05 -15.71 1.65
CA ARG A 207 11.82 -17.14 1.92
C ARG A 207 12.07 -18.01 0.69
N ARG A 208 11.56 -17.58 -0.47
CA ARG A 208 11.71 -18.31 -1.73
C ARG A 208 13.17 -18.31 -2.22
N ARG A 209 13.92 -17.26 -1.91
CA ARG A 209 15.31 -17.05 -2.36
C ARG A 209 16.17 -16.52 -1.21
N PRO A 210 16.59 -17.37 -0.26
CA PRO A 210 17.33 -16.92 0.91
C PRO A 210 18.63 -16.16 0.58
N TRP A 211 19.30 -16.53 -0.52
CA TRP A 211 20.51 -15.85 -1.01
C TRP A 211 20.30 -14.37 -1.37
N LEU A 212 19.05 -13.95 -1.60
CA LEU A 212 18.73 -12.58 -1.97
C LEU A 212 18.93 -11.59 -0.82
N LEU A 213 18.94 -12.06 0.44
CA LEU A 213 19.28 -11.24 1.60
C LEU A 213 20.76 -10.82 1.54
N GLU A 214 21.66 -11.76 1.26
CA GLU A 214 23.10 -11.47 1.13
C GLU A 214 23.39 -10.61 -0.10
N GLU A 215 22.71 -10.84 -1.22
CA GLU A 215 22.77 -9.96 -2.39
C GLU A 215 22.30 -8.53 -2.06
N LEU A 216 21.24 -8.37 -1.26
CA LEU A 216 20.79 -7.07 -0.80
C LEU A 216 21.86 -6.40 0.07
N ARG A 217 22.42 -7.12 1.06
CA ARG A 217 23.49 -6.62 1.94
C ARG A 217 24.70 -6.15 1.12
N ALA A 218 25.18 -6.99 0.21
CA ALA A 218 26.32 -6.68 -0.65
C ALA A 218 26.04 -5.49 -1.59
N ARG A 219 24.84 -5.43 -2.18
CA ARG A 219 24.48 -4.36 -3.14
C ARG A 219 24.30 -3.01 -2.47
N VAL A 220 23.63 -2.98 -1.33
CA VAL A 220 23.35 -1.74 -0.59
C VAL A 220 24.61 -1.26 0.12
N ALA A 221 25.40 -2.17 0.71
CA ALA A 221 26.62 -1.86 1.46
C ALA A 221 26.39 -0.78 2.54
N LEU A 222 25.29 -0.92 3.29
CA LEU A 222 24.91 -0.11 4.45
C LEU A 222 24.24 -1.02 5.49
N PRO A 223 24.15 -0.59 6.76
CA PRO A 223 23.25 -1.20 7.73
C PRO A 223 21.84 -1.40 7.16
N LEU A 224 21.33 -2.63 7.25
CA LEU A 224 19.95 -2.96 6.87
C LEU A 224 19.08 -2.89 8.13
N LYS A 225 18.06 -2.03 8.11
CA LYS A 225 17.10 -1.87 9.20
C LYS A 225 15.73 -2.39 8.75
N PHE A 226 15.21 -3.36 9.46
CA PHE A 226 13.95 -4.01 9.16
C PHE A 226 12.84 -3.55 10.10
N ILE A 227 11.73 -3.08 9.54
CA ILE A 227 10.54 -2.71 10.31
C ILE A 227 9.46 -3.75 10.08
N HIS A 228 8.99 -4.35 11.17
CA HIS A 228 7.85 -5.26 11.16
C HIS A 228 6.68 -4.64 11.89
N VAL A 229 5.63 -4.33 11.13
CA VAL A 229 4.41 -3.76 11.71
C VAL A 229 3.44 -4.89 12.01
N VAL A 230 3.16 -5.06 13.29
CA VAL A 230 2.25 -6.04 13.86
C VAL A 230 0.91 -5.37 14.12
N ARG A 231 -0.19 -6.07 13.86
CA ARG A 231 -1.55 -5.65 14.19
C ARG A 231 -2.32 -6.89 14.60
N ASN A 232 -3.45 -6.74 15.29
CA ASN A 232 -4.31 -7.87 15.62
C ASN A 232 -4.49 -8.80 14.39
N PRO A 233 -4.05 -10.08 14.50
CA PRO A 233 -3.97 -11.00 13.36
C PRO A 233 -5.34 -11.31 12.77
N TYR A 234 -6.37 -11.38 13.62
CA TYR A 234 -7.74 -11.61 13.21
C TYR A 234 -8.25 -10.48 12.29
N ASP A 235 -7.93 -9.22 12.59
CA ASP A 235 -8.30 -8.10 11.72
C ASP A 235 -7.57 -8.14 10.38
N ASN A 236 -6.32 -8.59 10.37
CA ASN A 236 -5.53 -8.71 9.14
C ASN A 236 -6.17 -9.75 8.23
N ILE A 237 -6.45 -10.93 8.78
CA ILE A 237 -7.07 -12.05 8.08
C ILE A 237 -8.47 -11.68 7.58
N ALA A 238 -9.32 -11.11 8.43
CA ALA A 238 -10.66 -10.68 8.05
C ALA A 238 -10.61 -9.62 6.95
N THR A 239 -9.71 -8.63 7.05
CA THR A 239 -9.56 -7.62 5.99
C THR A 239 -9.04 -8.23 4.68
N MET A 240 -8.11 -9.19 4.75
CA MET A 240 -7.62 -9.92 3.59
C MET A 240 -8.74 -10.71 2.90
N HIS A 241 -9.62 -11.33 3.68
CA HIS A 241 -10.80 -12.03 3.18
C HIS A 241 -11.79 -11.06 2.52
N VAL A 242 -12.21 -10.00 3.21
CA VAL A 242 -13.17 -9.00 2.71
C VAL A 242 -12.67 -8.31 1.43
N LYS A 243 -11.38 -8.01 1.34
CA LYS A 243 -10.78 -7.36 0.17
C LYS A 243 -10.42 -8.34 -0.96
N ASN A 244 -10.65 -9.64 -0.79
CA ASN A 244 -10.38 -10.62 -1.83
C ASN A 244 -11.52 -10.65 -2.86
N SER A 245 -11.25 -10.09 -4.05
CA SER A 245 -12.22 -10.05 -5.15
C SER A 245 -12.66 -11.42 -5.68
N LYS A 246 -11.96 -12.51 -5.32
CA LYS A 246 -12.30 -13.88 -5.74
C LYS A 246 -13.21 -14.61 -4.76
N GLY A 247 -13.64 -13.97 -3.66
CA GLY A 247 -14.57 -14.57 -2.69
C GLY A 247 -14.06 -15.88 -2.09
N ARG A 248 -12.74 -16.00 -1.85
CA ARG A 248 -12.16 -17.22 -1.30
C ARG A 248 -12.54 -17.40 0.19
N PRO A 249 -12.64 -18.65 0.67
CA PRO A 249 -12.91 -18.93 2.09
C PRO A 249 -11.93 -18.22 3.03
N LEU A 250 -12.38 -17.93 4.25
CA LEU A 250 -11.60 -17.23 5.28
C LEU A 250 -10.32 -17.99 5.65
N GLU A 251 -10.39 -19.32 5.63
CA GLU A 251 -9.29 -20.26 5.85
C GLU A 251 -8.14 -20.02 4.89
N VAL A 252 -8.43 -19.66 3.63
CA VAL A 252 -7.40 -19.33 2.65
C VAL A 252 -6.67 -18.03 3.02
N ALA A 253 -7.38 -17.05 3.58
CA ALA A 253 -6.75 -15.84 4.10
C ALA A 253 -5.93 -16.12 5.37
N PHE A 254 -6.44 -17.01 6.23
CA PHE A 254 -5.75 -17.50 7.42
C PHE A 254 -4.42 -18.17 7.06
N ASP A 255 -4.43 -19.19 6.18
CA ASP A 255 -3.23 -19.91 5.77
C ASP A 255 -2.22 -18.98 5.08
N HIS A 256 -2.71 -18.05 4.26
CA HIS A 256 -1.85 -17.06 3.63
C HIS A 256 -1.19 -16.13 4.64
N TYR A 257 -1.94 -15.62 5.62
CA TYR A 257 -1.39 -14.81 6.72
C TYR A 257 -0.34 -15.59 7.50
N LEU A 258 -0.67 -16.81 7.92
CA LEU A 258 0.19 -17.66 8.73
C LEU A 258 1.50 -17.98 8.01
N GLY A 259 1.45 -18.27 6.71
CA GLY A 259 2.66 -18.48 5.91
C GLY A 259 3.60 -17.26 5.85
N MET A 260 3.08 -16.03 5.90
CA MET A 260 3.92 -14.83 6.00
C MET A 260 4.42 -14.61 7.42
N ALA A 261 3.60 -14.86 8.44
CA ALA A 261 3.98 -14.72 9.84
C ALA A 261 5.13 -15.68 10.23
N HIS A 262 5.06 -16.96 9.82
CA HIS A 262 6.19 -17.89 9.97
C HIS A 262 7.41 -17.43 9.18
N GLY A 263 7.21 -16.84 8.00
CA GLY A 263 8.28 -16.23 7.23
C GLY A 263 9.04 -15.13 7.98
N VAL A 264 8.31 -14.29 8.71
CA VAL A 264 8.91 -13.27 9.57
C VAL A 264 9.68 -13.92 10.71
N LEU A 265 9.12 -14.96 11.35
CA LEU A 265 9.79 -15.68 12.42
C LEU A 265 11.12 -16.30 11.93
N GLU A 266 11.11 -16.97 10.78
CA GLU A 266 12.31 -17.54 10.14
C GLU A 266 13.36 -16.47 9.83
N LEU A 267 12.94 -15.27 9.42
CA LEU A 267 13.85 -14.15 9.16
C LEU A 267 14.41 -13.57 10.45
N LYS A 268 13.60 -13.41 11.50
CA LYS A 268 14.05 -12.96 12.83
C LYS A 268 15.14 -13.84 13.41
N GLN A 269 15.07 -15.16 13.19
CA GLN A 269 16.08 -16.12 13.64
C GLN A 269 17.43 -15.99 12.91
N LYS A 270 17.45 -15.34 11.73
CA LYS A 270 18.65 -15.20 10.88
C LYS A 270 19.24 -13.79 10.91
N LEU A 271 18.47 -12.81 11.39
CA LEU A 271 18.87 -11.42 11.44
C LEU A 271 19.40 -11.09 12.85
N PRO A 272 20.41 -10.22 12.98
CA PRO A 272 20.76 -9.64 14.26
C PRO A 272 19.53 -8.97 14.90
N GLU A 273 19.41 -9.07 16.22
CA GLU A 273 18.27 -8.50 16.96
C GLU A 273 18.16 -6.98 16.72
N ASP A 274 19.29 -6.27 16.72
CA ASP A 274 19.36 -4.81 16.49
C ASP A 274 19.08 -4.38 15.05
N ASP A 275 18.99 -5.32 14.09
CA ASP A 275 18.64 -5.03 12.70
C ASP A 275 17.13 -4.99 12.49
N MET A 276 16.30 -5.40 13.47
CA MET A 276 14.85 -5.52 13.29
C MET A 276 14.04 -5.00 14.47
N VAL A 277 13.04 -4.16 14.20
CA VAL A 277 12.10 -3.65 15.21
C VAL A 277 10.67 -4.11 14.93
N ASP A 278 9.97 -4.54 15.98
CA ASP A 278 8.53 -4.79 15.96
C ASP A 278 7.77 -3.54 16.41
N LEU A 279 6.88 -3.05 15.57
CA LEU A 279 5.96 -1.96 15.89
C LEU A 279 4.55 -2.50 15.94
N ARG A 280 3.91 -2.45 17.12
CA ARG A 280 2.48 -2.71 17.22
C ARG A 280 1.70 -1.52 16.67
N HIS A 281 0.74 -1.84 15.83
CA HIS A 281 -0.12 -0.88 15.18
C HIS A 281 -1.01 -0.15 16.19
N GLU A 282 -1.51 -0.88 17.17
CA GLU A 282 -2.33 -0.35 18.27
C GLU A 282 -1.52 0.64 19.13
N ASP A 283 -0.24 0.35 19.38
CA ASP A 283 0.65 1.26 20.11
C ASP A 283 0.93 2.54 19.33
N LEU A 284 1.10 2.45 18.00
CA LEU A 284 1.24 3.62 17.13
C LEU A 284 -0.03 4.48 17.13
N VAL A 285 -1.20 3.87 17.21
CA VAL A 285 -2.48 4.60 17.27
C VAL A 285 -2.66 5.29 18.62
N ALA A 286 -2.30 4.60 19.71
CA ALA A 286 -2.43 5.13 21.06
C ALA A 286 -1.45 6.28 21.34
N ASP A 287 -0.22 6.18 20.84
CA ASP A 287 0.85 7.15 21.10
C ASP A 287 1.75 7.36 19.86
N PRO A 288 1.23 8.02 18.82
CA PRO A 288 1.93 8.12 17.53
C PRO A 288 3.28 8.84 17.63
N GLN A 289 3.39 9.84 18.49
CA GLN A 289 4.60 10.66 18.59
C GLN A 289 5.75 9.86 19.19
N THR A 290 5.55 9.22 20.36
CA THR A 290 6.59 8.44 21.01
C THR A 290 6.99 7.23 20.18
N ARG A 291 6.02 6.53 19.55
CA ARG A 291 6.35 5.38 18.69
C ARG A 291 7.09 5.79 17.42
N LEU A 292 6.73 6.92 16.81
CA LEU A 292 7.44 7.42 15.63
C LEU A 292 8.85 7.90 15.99
N GLN A 293 9.01 8.57 17.14
CA GLN A 293 10.32 8.97 17.64
C GLN A 293 11.26 7.76 17.83
N ALA A 294 10.76 6.69 18.45
CA ALA A 294 11.53 5.45 18.60
C ALA A 294 11.93 4.83 17.25
N LEU A 295 11.06 4.86 16.24
CA LEU A 295 11.39 4.40 14.89
C LEU A 295 12.44 5.28 14.21
N CYS A 296 12.37 6.60 14.38
CA CYS A 296 13.40 7.51 13.88
C CYS A 296 14.77 7.20 14.50
N HIS A 297 14.84 7.06 15.82
CA HIS A 297 16.08 6.71 16.51
C HIS A 297 16.63 5.35 16.06
N PHE A 298 15.77 4.33 15.88
CA PHE A 298 16.16 3.03 15.34
C PHE A 298 16.80 3.13 13.94
N LEU A 299 16.35 4.09 13.13
CA LEU A 299 16.90 4.38 11.80
C LEU A 299 18.11 5.34 11.83
N GLY A 300 18.52 5.83 13.01
CA GLY A 300 19.58 6.82 13.17
C GLY A 300 19.17 8.23 12.72
N LEU A 301 17.91 8.59 12.93
CA LEU A 301 17.33 9.89 12.59
C LEU A 301 16.87 10.62 13.84
N GLU A 302 17.03 11.94 13.85
CA GLU A 302 16.52 12.84 14.89
C GLU A 302 15.25 13.55 14.40
N PRO A 303 14.07 13.25 14.98
CA PRO A 303 12.81 13.84 14.56
C PRO A 303 12.55 15.19 15.25
N GLU A 304 12.10 16.17 14.47
CA GLU A 304 11.62 17.45 15.01
C GLU A 304 10.16 17.35 15.50
N THR A 305 9.81 18.19 16.47
CA THR A 305 8.45 18.23 17.06
C THR A 305 7.37 18.49 16.02
N ASP A 306 7.60 19.39 15.06
CA ASP A 306 6.63 19.71 14.01
C ASP A 306 6.38 18.53 13.06
N TYR A 307 7.42 17.76 12.76
CA TYR A 307 7.31 16.51 12.01
C TYR A 307 6.46 15.48 12.76
N LEU A 308 6.71 15.28 14.06
CA LEU A 308 5.96 14.34 14.90
C LEU A 308 4.49 14.76 15.02
N ASN A 309 4.22 16.07 15.21
CA ASN A 309 2.87 16.63 15.27
C ASN A 309 2.10 16.42 13.96
N ALA A 310 2.73 16.74 12.82
CA ALA A 310 2.12 16.56 11.51
C ALA A 310 1.82 15.08 11.23
N CYS A 311 2.76 14.19 11.54
CA CYS A 311 2.58 12.75 11.41
C CYS A 311 1.43 12.23 12.28
N ALA A 312 1.40 12.60 13.55
CA ALA A 312 0.34 12.21 14.49
C ALA A 312 -1.06 12.66 14.00
N SER A 313 -1.16 13.82 13.36
CA SER A 313 -2.44 14.38 12.89
C SER A 313 -3.18 13.51 11.86
N ILE A 314 -2.45 12.65 11.13
CA ILE A 314 -3.05 11.76 10.12
C ILE A 314 -3.25 10.33 10.63
N VAL A 315 -2.76 10.02 11.83
CA VAL A 315 -3.02 8.72 12.47
C VAL A 315 -4.47 8.71 12.95
N PHE A 316 -5.21 7.69 12.56
CA PHE A 316 -6.61 7.56 12.93
C PHE A 316 -6.77 7.32 14.43
N ARG A 317 -7.94 7.71 14.96
CA ARG A 317 -8.23 7.66 16.40
C ARG A 317 -8.39 6.25 16.96
N SER A 318 -8.81 5.29 16.15
CA SER A 318 -9.01 3.91 16.59
C SER A 318 -8.84 2.91 15.45
N PRO A 319 -8.28 1.72 15.73
CA PRO A 319 -8.15 0.68 14.73
C PRO A 319 -9.51 0.09 14.38
N HIS A 320 -9.74 -0.13 13.09
CA HIS A 320 -10.96 -0.79 12.62
C HIS A 320 -10.94 -2.29 12.99
N ARG A 321 -12.00 -2.81 13.62
CA ARG A 321 -12.08 -4.21 14.07
C ARG A 321 -12.76 -5.11 13.04
N THR A 322 -12.18 -5.21 11.84
CA THR A 322 -12.76 -5.99 10.71
C THR A 322 -13.03 -7.45 11.03
N ARG A 323 -12.36 -8.02 12.03
CA ARG A 323 -12.64 -9.39 12.50
C ARG A 323 -14.09 -9.61 12.96
N LYS A 324 -14.81 -8.55 13.34
CA LYS A 324 -16.24 -8.60 13.70
C LYS A 324 -17.19 -8.58 12.49
N ASP A 325 -16.67 -8.27 11.30
CA ASP A 325 -17.49 -8.13 10.08
C ASP A 325 -17.57 -9.44 9.29
N VAL A 326 -16.90 -10.50 9.74
CA VAL A 326 -16.83 -11.80 9.06
C VAL A 326 -17.18 -12.93 10.02
N GLN A 327 -17.72 -14.01 9.48
CA GLN A 327 -18.06 -15.19 10.27
C GLN A 327 -16.83 -16.08 10.44
N TRP A 328 -16.42 -16.29 11.69
CA TRP A 328 -15.37 -17.24 12.05
C TRP A 328 -15.99 -18.53 12.57
N SER A 329 -15.53 -19.68 12.10
CA SER A 329 -15.92 -20.95 12.71
C SER A 329 -15.19 -21.17 14.03
N PRO A 330 -15.81 -21.85 15.02
CA PRO A 330 -15.14 -22.24 16.26
C PRO A 330 -13.83 -23.01 16.02
N GLU A 331 -13.80 -23.86 14.98
CA GLU A 331 -12.63 -24.64 14.62
C GLU A 331 -11.47 -23.76 14.12
N LEU A 332 -11.78 -22.72 13.34
CA LEU A 332 -10.78 -21.79 12.84
C LEU A 332 -10.26 -20.87 13.96
N LEU A 333 -11.12 -20.43 14.89
CA LEU A 333 -10.68 -19.69 16.08
C LEU A 333 -9.75 -20.53 16.95
N ALA A 334 -10.13 -21.77 17.26
CA ALA A 334 -9.30 -22.67 18.05
C ALA A 334 -7.96 -22.97 17.35
N ARG A 335 -7.94 -23.08 16.01
CA ARG A 335 -6.70 -23.20 15.24
C ARG A 335 -5.87 -21.92 15.34
N ALA A 336 -6.49 -20.76 15.18
CA ALA A 336 -5.82 -19.46 15.25
C ALA A 336 -5.13 -19.26 16.60
N GLU A 337 -5.80 -19.54 17.72
CA GLU A 337 -5.22 -19.44 19.05
C GLU A 337 -3.97 -20.32 19.21
N ARG A 338 -4.04 -21.58 18.77
CA ARG A 338 -2.88 -22.50 18.81
C ARG A 338 -1.71 -21.97 17.99
N GLU A 339 -1.95 -21.60 16.73
CA GLU A 339 -0.90 -21.15 15.81
C GLU A 339 -0.29 -19.82 16.25
N PHE A 340 -1.10 -18.87 16.73
CA PHE A 340 -0.62 -17.55 17.15
C PHE A 340 0.16 -17.62 18.47
N SER A 341 -0.15 -18.57 19.35
CA SER A 341 0.61 -18.77 20.60
C SER A 341 2.09 -19.11 20.35
N ALA A 342 2.41 -19.70 19.19
CA ALA A 342 3.77 -20.05 18.80
C ALA A 342 4.55 -18.86 18.17
N LEU A 343 3.93 -17.68 18.04
CA LEU A 343 4.52 -16.50 17.41
C LEU A 343 4.72 -15.40 18.47
N PRO A 344 5.94 -15.20 19.00
CA PRO A 344 6.18 -14.29 20.13
C PRO A 344 5.71 -12.85 19.89
N PHE A 345 5.86 -12.34 18.67
CA PHE A 345 5.41 -11.00 18.30
C PHE A 345 3.89 -10.83 18.27
N LEU A 346 3.11 -11.92 18.33
CA LEU A 346 1.65 -11.90 18.47
C LEU A 346 1.18 -12.04 19.92
N SER A 347 2.10 -12.12 20.89
CA SER A 347 1.75 -12.25 22.31
C SER A 347 0.83 -11.11 22.77
N GLY A 348 -0.23 -11.43 23.50
CA GLY A 348 -1.22 -10.47 23.99
C GLY A 348 -2.33 -10.09 22.99
N TYR A 349 -2.30 -10.58 21.74
CA TYR A 349 -3.46 -10.46 20.85
C TYR A 349 -4.45 -11.59 21.09
N SER A 350 -5.73 -11.24 21.12
CA SER A 350 -6.84 -12.20 21.11
C SER A 350 -7.91 -11.73 20.12
N PHE A 351 -8.94 -12.57 19.90
CA PHE A 351 -10.07 -12.17 19.08
C PHE A 351 -10.82 -10.99 19.70
N ASP A 352 -10.96 -10.94 21.02
CA ASP A 352 -11.74 -9.89 21.70
C ASP A 352 -10.94 -8.63 22.06
N ALA A 353 -9.61 -8.73 22.18
CA ALA A 353 -8.70 -7.64 22.55
C ALA A 353 -8.59 -6.52 21.50
#